data_AF-A0A519LUB8-F1
#
_entry.id   AF-A0A519LUB8-F1
#
_cell.length_a   1.000
_cell.length_b   1.000
_cell.length_c   1.000
_cell.angle_alpha   90.00
_cell.angle_beta   90.00
_cell.angle_gamma   90.00
#
_symmetry.space_group_name_H-M   'P 1'
#
loop_
_entity.id
_entity.type
_entity.pdbx_description
1 polymer ?
#
loop_
_entity_poly.entity_id
_entity_poly.type
_entity_poly.pdbx_seq_one_letter_code
_entity_poly.pdbx_strand_id
1 'polypeptide(L)' 'MNILDKIIFDKHREVELKKSIIPVSQLENSVFFERQTISLSQKLRESNSGIIAEHKRRSPSKSDPAVPR' A
#
# COMPACT_ATOMS: atom_id res chain seq x y z
N MET A 1 13.45 15.75 11.33
CA MET A 1 12.40 14.89 10.75
C MET A 1 12.49 15.00 9.23
N ASN A 2 12.88 13.92 8.56
CA ASN A 2 12.94 13.84 7.09
C ASN A 2 11.57 13.39 6.50
N ILE A 3 11.45 13.31 5.17
CA ILE A 3 10.20 12.91 4.52
C ILE A 3 9.76 11.48 4.88
N LEU A 4 10.72 10.57 5.06
CA LEU A 4 10.45 9.19 5.45
C LEU A 4 9.91 9.13 6.89
N ASP A 5 10.50 9.88 7.81
CA ASP A 5 10.03 9.97 9.20
C ASP A 5 8.57 10.45 9.27
N LYS A 6 8.22 11.46 8.44
CA LYS A 6 6.84 11.95 8.32
C LYS A 6 5.90 10.86 7.80
N ILE A 7 6.29 10.14 6.76
CA ILE A 7 5.50 9.02 6.20
C ILE A 7 5.26 7.94 7.26
N ILE A 8 6.29 7.59 8.03
CA ILE A 8 6.19 6.59 9.10
C ILE A 8 5.23 7.06 10.19
N PHE A 9 5.40 8.29 10.68
CA PHE A 9 4.53 8.89 11.69
C PHE A 9 3.05 8.90 11.26
N ASP A 10 2.78 9.39 10.05
CA ASP A 10 1.43 9.45 9.50
C ASP A 10 0.83 8.03 9.33
N LYS A 11 1.65 7.04 8.93
CA LYS A 11 1.20 5.65 8.78
C LYS A 11 0.82 5.01 10.10
N HIS A 12 1.57 5.24 11.17
CA HIS A 12 1.23 4.74 12.50
C HIS A 12 -0.14 5.26 12.94
N ARG A 13 -0.36 6.57 12.81
CA ARG A 13 -1.65 7.20 13.13
C ARG A 13 -2.78 6.64 12.26
N GLU A 14 -2.55 6.44 10.96
CA GLU A 14 -3.55 5.83 10.07
C GLU A 14 -3.92 4.41 10.50
N VAL A 15 -2.94 3.58 10.85
CA VAL A 15 -3.16 2.19 11.28
C VAL A 15 -3.92 2.16 12.61
N GLU A 16 -3.58 3.04 13.56
CA GLU A 16 -4.29 3.16 14.84
C GLU A 16 -5.77 3.50 14.63
N LEU A 17 -6.06 4.52 13.80
CA LEU A 17 -7.43 4.90 13.45
C LEU A 17 -8.19 3.77 12.73
N LYS A 18 -7.53 3.03 11.83
CA LYS A 18 -8.18 1.89 11.16
C LYS A 18 -8.53 0.76 12.12
N LYS A 19 -7.65 0.46 13.08
CA LYS A 19 -7.88 -0.57 14.11
C LYS A 19 -9.02 -0.20 15.06
N SER A 20 -9.25 1.09 15.32
CA SER A 20 -10.38 1.51 16.17
C SER A 20 -11.73 1.41 15.47
N ILE A 21 -11.76 1.45 14.13
CA ILE A 21 -12.97 1.34 13.31
C ILE A 21 -13.26 -0.11 12.94
N ILE A 22 -12.22 -0.88 12.58
CA ILE A 22 -12.33 -2.28 12.16
C ILE A 22 -11.42 -3.14 13.04
N PRO A 23 -11.98 -3.88 14.00
CA PRO A 23 -11.22 -4.83 14.80
C PRO A 23 -10.56 -5.91 13.92
N VAL A 24 -9.41 -6.42 14.38
CA VAL A 24 -8.68 -7.49 13.67
C VAL A 24 -9.56 -8.72 13.46
N SER A 25 -10.33 -9.11 14.47
CA SER A 25 -11.27 -10.23 14.37
C SER A 25 -12.34 -10.02 13.30
N GLN A 26 -12.80 -8.79 13.07
CA GLN A 26 -13.74 -8.49 11.99
C GLN A 26 -13.05 -8.58 10.62
N LEU A 27 -11.79 -8.13 10.52
CA LEU A 27 -11.00 -8.23 9.30
C LEU A 27 -10.74 -9.70 8.91
N GLU A 28 -10.41 -10.54 9.89
CA GLU A 28 -10.20 -11.99 9.73
C GLU A 28 -11.46 -12.71 9.27
N ASN A 29 -12.64 -12.23 9.67
CA ASN A 29 -13.93 -12.77 9.21
C ASN A 29 -14.43 -12.17 7.89
N SER A 30 -13.61 -11.37 7.20
CA SER A 30 -14.02 -10.77 5.92
C SER A 30 -14.05 -11.79 4.78
N VAL A 31 -14.95 -11.57 3.81
CA VAL A 31 -15.26 -12.51 2.72
C VAL A 31 -14.04 -13.02 1.95
N PHE A 32 -12.97 -12.23 1.87
CA PHE A 32 -11.77 -12.57 1.11
C PHE A 32 -10.56 -12.96 1.97
N PHE A 33 -10.69 -13.05 3.29
CA PHE A 33 -9.55 -13.30 4.17
C PHE A 33 -8.86 -14.64 3.86
N GLU A 34 -9.65 -15.70 3.68
CA GLU A 34 -9.17 -17.05 3.35
C GLU A 34 -8.91 -17.27 1.85
N ARG A 35 -8.93 -16.20 1.04
CA ARG A 35 -8.66 -16.34 -0.39
C ARG A 35 -7.21 -16.74 -0.59
N GLN A 36 -7.00 -17.83 -1.35
CA GLN A 36 -5.67 -18.27 -1.74
C GLN A 36 -4.87 -17.13 -2.37
N THR A 37 -3.67 -16.88 -1.84
CA THR A 37 -2.79 -15.82 -2.31
C THR A 37 -2.11 -16.20 -3.61
N ILE A 38 -1.87 -15.19 -4.46
CA ILE A 38 -1.05 -15.35 -5.66
C ILE A 38 0.39 -15.01 -5.30
N SER A 39 1.30 -15.96 -5.51
CA SER A 39 2.73 -15.74 -5.22
C SER A 39 3.35 -14.77 -6.24
N LEU A 40 3.58 -13.52 -5.82
CA LEU A 40 4.30 -12.52 -6.62
C LEU A 40 5.70 -13.02 -7.02
N SER A 41 6.42 -13.65 -6.07
CA SER A 41 7.78 -14.15 -6.33
C SER A 41 7.82 -15.23 -7.41
N GLN A 42 6.82 -16.12 -7.42
CA GLN A 42 6.69 -17.14 -8.44
C GLN A 42 6.37 -16.51 -9.80
N LYS A 43 5.40 -15.59 -9.84
CA LYS A 43 5.03 -14.88 -11.07
C LYS A 43 6.19 -14.09 -11.68
N LEU A 44 7.07 -13.52 -10.87
CA LEU A 44 8.26 -12.82 -11.36
C LEU A 44 9.30 -13.79 -11.95
N ARG A 45 9.54 -14.92 -11.29
CA ARG A 45 10.49 -15.95 -11.79
C ARG A 45 10.01 -16.60 -13.09
N GLU A 46 8.70 -16.79 -13.24
CA GLU A 46 8.08 -17.38 -14.43
C GLU A 46 7.84 -16.36 -15.55
N SER A 47 7.99 -15.06 -15.27
CA SER A 47 7.73 -13.99 -16.24
C SER A 47 8.91 -13.79 -17.18
N ASN A 48 8.64 -13.77 -18.48
CA ASN A 48 9.64 -13.46 -19.51
C ASN A 48 10.18 -12.01 -19.41
N SER A 49 9.40 -11.07 -18.88
CA SER A 49 9.79 -9.65 -18.79
C SER A 49 10.19 -9.22 -17.39
N GLY A 50 9.69 -9.89 -16.34
CA GLY A 50 9.93 -9.51 -14.94
C GLY A 50 9.35 -8.15 -14.52
N ILE A 51 8.49 -7.53 -15.34
CA ILE A 51 7.97 -6.18 -15.09
C ILE A 51 6.89 -6.19 -14.00
N ILE A 52 7.03 -5.27 -13.03
CA ILE A 52 5.97 -4.90 -12.09
C ILE A 52 5.46 -3.51 -12.50
N ALA A 53 4.23 -3.43 -13.01
CA ALA A 53 3.60 -2.17 -13.32
C ALA A 53 2.96 -1.57 -12.06
N GLU A 54 3.50 -0.46 -11.57
CA GLU A 54 2.95 0.28 -10.43
C GLU A 54 1.83 1.24 -10.88
N HIS A 55 0.64 1.14 -10.28
CA HIS A 55 -0.42 2.12 -10.44
C HIS A 55 -0.37 3.13 -9.29
N LYS A 56 0.19 4.32 -9.51
CA LYS A 56 0.41 5.35 -8.49
C LYS A 56 -0.12 6.71 -8.88
N ARG A 57 -0.92 7.32 -7.98
CA ARG A 57 -1.53 8.65 -8.21
C ARG A 57 -0.55 9.82 -8.01
N ARG A 58 0.26 9.80 -6.95
CA ARG A 58 1.22 10.88 -6.60
C ARG A 58 2.46 10.31 -5.90
N SER A 59 3.61 10.98 -6.01
CA SER A 59 4.81 10.71 -5.20
C SER A 59 5.28 11.99 -4.49
N PRO A 60 5.92 11.91 -3.30
CA PRO A 60 6.47 13.09 -2.65
C PRO A 60 7.52 13.84 -3.48
N SER A 61 8.20 13.12 -4.38
CA SER A 61 9.25 13.65 -5.27
C SER A 61 8.74 14.24 -6.59
N LYS A 62 7.47 14.02 -6.97
CA LYS A 62 6.86 14.60 -8.17
C LYS A 62 5.67 15.46 -7.75
N SER A 63 5.84 16.77 -7.82
CA SER A 63 4.72 17.72 -7.75
C SER A 63 3.80 17.55 -8.96
N ASP A 64 2.49 17.68 -8.75
CA ASP A 64 1.49 17.68 -9.82
C ASP A 64 1.83 18.83 -10.80
N PRO A 65 2.08 18.58 -12.11
CA PRO A 65 2.37 19.65 -13.06
C PRO A 65 1.16 20.58 -13.31
N ALA A 66 -0.01 20.28 -12.73
CA ALA A 66 -1.28 20.98 -12.98
C ALA A 66 -1.66 22.03 -11.92
N VAL A 67 -0.77 22.42 -11.00
CA VAL A 67 -1.04 23.52 -10.06
C VAL A 67 -0.04 24.65 -10.31
N PRO A 68 -0.46 25.80 -10.87
CA PRO A 68 0.37 27.00 -10.87
C PRO A 68 0.60 27.41 -9.41
N ARG A 69 1.84 27.83 -9.12
CA ARG A 69 2.24 28.31 -7.79
C ARG A 69 1.30 29.38 -7.24
#